data_AF-A0A8H2JGF7-F1
#
_entry.id   AF-A0A8H2JGF7-F1
#
_cell.length_a   1.000
_cell.length_b   1.000
_cell.length_c   1.000
_cell.angle_alpha   90.00
_cell.angle_beta   90.00
_cell.angle_gamma   90.00
#
_symmetry.space_group_name_H-M   'P 1'
#
loop_
_entity.id
_entity.type
_entity.pdbx_description
1 polymer ?
#
loop_
_entity_poly.entity_id
_entity_poly.type
_entity_poly.pdbx_seq_one_letter_code
_entity_poly.pdbx_strand_id
1 'polypeptide(L)'
;MGNTSWTDLPTTQAVVVLDQAAPSTDRGAKATHSGKVFVPRGYDMQAGDRITWQATHFTVYGLAMGDMDHPLTGDDFGWKWYQIKGGR
;
A
#
# COMPACT_ATOMS: atom_id res chain seq x y z
N MET A 1 -19.49 12.15 14.41
CA MET A 1 -18.29 11.30 14.61
C MET A 1 -18.34 10.24 13.53
N GLY A 2 -17.45 10.30 12.53
CA GLY A 2 -17.42 9.33 11.44
C GLY A 2 -16.66 8.09 11.87
N ASN A 3 -17.34 6.95 11.97
CA ASN A 3 -16.71 5.68 12.31
C ASN A 3 -15.86 5.22 11.11
N THR A 4 -14.54 5.23 11.25
CA THR A 4 -13.65 4.64 10.24
C THR A 4 -13.76 3.12 10.34
N SER A 5 -14.57 2.52 9.47
CA SER A 5 -14.64 1.06 9.32
C SER A 5 -13.49 0.59 8.43
N TRP A 6 -12.67 -0.32 8.94
CA TRP A 6 -11.56 -0.93 8.21
C TRP A 6 -12.01 -2.31 7.71
N THR A 7 -11.91 -2.56 6.41
CA THR A 7 -12.18 -3.87 5.82
C THR A 7 -10.86 -4.58 5.57
N ASP A 8 -10.68 -5.76 6.14
CA ASP A 8 -9.51 -6.59 5.87
C ASP A 8 -9.66 -7.23 4.48
N LEU A 9 -8.70 -6.96 3.60
CA LEU A 9 -8.70 -7.48 2.23
C LEU A 9 -8.27 -8.96 2.20
N PRO A 10 -8.75 -9.76 1.23
CA PRO A 10 -8.35 -11.17 1.10
C PRO A 10 -6.83 -11.34 0.98
N THR A 11 -6.33 -12.51 1.38
CA THR A 11 -4.89 -12.82 1.37
C THR A 11 -4.39 -12.88 -0.07
N THR A 12 -3.88 -11.76 -0.55
CA THR A 12 -3.51 -11.58 -1.95
C THR A 12 -2.03 -11.87 -2.16
N GLN A 13 -1.67 -12.27 -3.38
CA GLN A 13 -0.30 -12.33 -3.90
C GLN A 13 0.31 -10.92 -4.02
N ALA A 14 0.12 -10.09 -3.00
CA ALA A 14 0.59 -8.72 -2.97
C ALA A 14 2.08 -8.72 -2.67
N VAL A 15 2.86 -8.04 -3.51
CA VAL A 15 4.29 -7.85 -3.27
C VAL A 15 4.47 -6.55 -2.50
N VAL A 16 5.06 -6.63 -1.32
CA VAL A 16 5.35 -5.47 -0.48
C VAL A 16 6.83 -5.11 -0.62
N VAL A 17 7.10 -3.87 -1.02
CA VAL A 17 8.44 -3.31 -1.11
C VAL A 17 8.53 -2.16 -0.11
N LEU A 18 9.25 -2.35 0.98
CA LEU A 18 9.46 -1.31 1.98
C LEU A 18 10.63 -0.40 1.57
N ASP A 19 10.46 0.89 1.81
CA ASP A 19 11.55 1.85 1.69
C ASP A 19 12.57 1.62 2.81
N GLN A 20 13.80 2.05 2.59
CA GLN A 20 14.82 2.02 3.63
C GLN A 20 14.35 2.87 4.82
N ALA A 21 14.32 2.28 6.01
CA ALA A 21 13.86 2.98 7.21
C ALA A 21 14.74 4.19 7.49
N ALA A 22 14.22 5.39 7.26
CA ALA A 22 14.89 6.63 7.66
C ALA A 22 14.64 6.87 9.15
N PRO A 23 15.67 7.18 9.96
CA PRO A 23 15.46 7.57 11.35
C PRO A 23 14.62 8.84 11.40
N SER A 24 13.42 8.77 11.98
CA SER A 24 12.58 9.95 12.21
C SER A 24 13.19 10.77 13.36
N THR A 25 13.56 12.02 13.07
CA THR A 25 14.15 12.96 14.03
C THR A 25 13.10 13.69 14.88
N ASP A 26 11.82 13.41 14.69
CA ASP A 26 10.73 14.10 15.38
C ASP A 26 10.30 13.38 16.66
N ARG A 27 10.04 14.20 17.71
CA ARG A 27 9.74 13.78 19.08
C ARG A 27 8.54 12.83 19.15
N GLY A 28 8.82 11.53 19.17
CA GLY A 28 7.82 10.48 19.29
C GLY A 28 8.15 9.36 18.31
N ALA A 29 9.12 8.52 18.69
CA ALA A 29 9.61 7.40 17.89
C ALA A 29 8.49 6.40 17.58
N LYS A 30 7.73 6.67 16.52
CA LYS A 30 6.99 5.66 15.78
C LYS A 30 7.76 5.50 14.47
N ALA A 31 8.52 4.42 14.35
CA ALA A 31 9.21 4.08 13.12
C ALA A 31 8.15 3.95 12.02
N THR A 32 7.97 4.99 11.23
CA THR A 32 7.00 5.00 10.14
C THR A 32 7.69 4.35 8.96
N HIS A 33 7.57 3.03 8.86
CA HIS A 33 7.97 2.28 7.68
C HIS A 33 7.02 2.66 6.54
N SER A 34 7.56 3.31 5.51
CA SER A 34 6.86 3.54 4.25
C SER A 34 7.24 2.48 3.22
N GLY A 35 6.44 2.35 2.18
CA GLY A 35 6.75 1.48 1.06
C GLY A 35 5.67 1.52 0.00
N LYS A 36 5.71 0.51 -0.87
CA LYS A 36 4.71 0.26 -1.89
C LYS A 36 4.17 -1.16 -1.75
N VAL A 37 2.88 -1.30 -1.99
CA VAL A 37 2.25 -2.60 -2.21
C VAL A 37 1.84 -2.70 -3.67
N PHE A 38 2.24 -3.77 -4.34
CA PHE A 38 1.85 -4.10 -5.71
C PHE A 38 0.75 -5.15 -5.64
N VAL A 39 -0.35 -4.91 -6.34
CA VAL A 39 -1.50 -5.82 -6.44
C VAL A 39 -1.89 -6.00 -7.91
N PRO A 40 -2.46 -7.16 -8.28
CA PRO A 40 -3.03 -7.34 -9.61
C PRO A 40 -4.09 -6.27 -9.93
N ARG A 41 -4.19 -5.90 -11.20
CA ARG A 41 -5.28 -5.04 -11.67
C ARG A 41 -6.63 -5.76 -11.44
N GLY A 42 -7.66 -4.99 -11.10
CA GLY A 42 -8.97 -5.53 -10.67
C GLY A 42 -9.04 -5.90 -9.19
N TYR A 43 -7.92 -5.86 -8.45
CA TYR A 43 -7.96 -6.01 -7.00
C TYR A 43 -8.63 -4.81 -6.32
N ASP A 44 -9.58 -5.10 -5.43
CA ASP A 44 -10.33 -4.10 -4.68
C ASP A 44 -9.50 -3.60 -3.48
N MET A 45 -8.58 -2.68 -3.76
CA MET A 45 -7.79 -1.97 -2.76
C MET A 45 -7.95 -0.47 -2.95
N GLN A 46 -8.12 0.24 -1.86
CA GLN A 46 -8.33 1.69 -1.84
C GLN A 46 -7.52 2.36 -0.73
N ALA A 47 -7.37 3.68 -0.84
CA ALA A 47 -6.78 4.48 0.22
C ALA A 47 -7.60 4.32 1.50
N GLY A 48 -6.92 4.10 2.61
CA GLY A 48 -7.57 3.80 3.88
C GLY A 48 -7.78 2.30 4.12
N ASP A 49 -7.46 1.41 3.19
CA ASP A 49 -7.42 -0.01 3.53
C ASP A 49 -6.20 -0.34 4.40
N ARG A 50 -6.29 -1.45 5.13
CA ARG A 50 -5.19 -1.97 5.95
C ARG A 50 -4.73 -3.31 5.40
N ILE A 51 -3.42 -3.44 5.27
CA ILE A 51 -2.77 -4.70 4.92
C ILE A 51 -1.95 -5.20 6.10
N THR A 52 -1.87 -6.52 6.23
CA THR A 52 -1.01 -7.18 7.21
C THR A 52 0.12 -7.88 6.48
N TRP A 53 1.35 -7.47 6.76
CA TRP A 53 2.55 -8.06 6.18
C TRP A 53 3.58 -8.32 7.27
N GLN A 54 4.07 -9.55 7.37
CA GLN A 54 5.01 -9.99 8.42
C GLN A 54 4.60 -9.54 9.85
N ALA A 55 3.34 -9.77 10.22
CA ALA A 55 2.75 -9.36 11.51
C ALA A 55 2.76 -7.84 11.80
N THR A 56 3.07 -7.02 10.80
CA THR A 56 2.99 -5.56 10.87
C THR A 56 1.82 -5.07 10.03
N HIS A 57 1.10 -4.07 10.55
CA HIS A 57 -0.01 -3.47 9.85
C HIS A 57 0.44 -2.20 9.15
N PHE A 58 0.07 -2.11 7.87
CA PHE A 58 0.29 -0.93 7.06
C PHE A 58 -1.04 -0.40 6.55
N THR A 59 -1.20 0.91 6.55
CA THR A 59 -2.32 1.60 5.93
C THR A 59 -1.95 2.01 4.53
N VAL A 60 -2.81 1.69 3.57
CA VAL A 60 -2.74 2.17 2.20
C VAL A 60 -3.05 3.66 2.17
N TYR A 61 -2.18 4.47 1.58
CA TYR A 61 -2.42 5.89 1.38
C TYR A 61 -2.10 6.31 -0.06
N GLY A 62 -2.86 7.26 -0.57
CA GLY A 62 -2.74 7.71 -1.95
C GLY A 62 -3.56 6.89 -2.95
N LEU A 63 -3.59 7.36 -4.19
CA LEU A 63 -4.34 6.75 -5.29
C LEU A 63 -3.60 5.54 -5.88
N ALA A 64 -4.32 4.70 -6.61
CA ALA A 64 -3.73 3.63 -7.41
C ALA A 64 -2.77 4.21 -8.46
N MET A 65 -1.59 3.64 -8.55
CA MET A 65 -0.54 4.04 -9.50
C MET A 65 -0.20 2.85 -10.40
N GLY A 66 0.15 3.12 -11.66
CA GLY A 66 0.41 2.06 -12.64
C GLY A 66 -0.84 1.37 -13.17
N ASP A 67 -2.03 1.89 -12.86
CA ASP A 67 -3.32 1.40 -13.37
C ASP A 67 -3.65 1.95 -14.78
N MET A 68 -2.62 2.06 -15.63
CA MET A 68 -2.75 2.53 -17.01
C MET A 68 -2.12 1.51 -17.96
N ASP A 69 -2.76 1.28 -19.11
CA ASP A 69 -2.17 0.51 -20.20
C ASP A 69 -0.99 1.27 -20.80
N HIS A 70 -0.01 0.55 -21.35
CA HIS A 70 1.11 1.17 -22.03
C HIS A 70 0.58 1.96 -23.24
N PRO A 71 0.79 3.29 -23.30
CA PRO A 71 0.07 4.17 -24.25
C PRO A 71 0.45 3.94 -25.71
N LEU A 72 1.56 3.23 -25.98
CA LEU A 72 2.09 2.97 -27.32
C LEU A 72 1.82 1.55 -27.82
N THR A 73 1.73 0.56 -26.93
CA THR A 73 1.56 -0.86 -27.31
C THR A 73 0.21 -1.43 -26.87
N GLY A 74 -0.50 -0.76 -25.97
CA GLY A 74 -1.69 -1.29 -25.32
C GLY A 74 -1.38 -2.43 -24.35
N ASP A 75 -0.11 -2.70 -24.06
CA ASP A 75 0.27 -3.76 -23.13
C ASP A 75 -0.17 -3.40 -21.71
N ASP A 76 -0.91 -4.32 -21.11
CA ASP A 76 -1.26 -4.25 -19.70
C ASP A 76 -0.17 -4.96 -18.89
N PHE A 77 0.55 -4.20 -18.06
CA PHE A 77 1.51 -4.76 -17.11
C PHE A 77 0.81 -5.68 -16.09
N GLY A 78 -0.51 -5.52 -15.89
CA GLY A 78 -1.37 -6.36 -15.08
C GLY A 78 -1.33 -6.05 -13.59
N TRP A 79 -0.55 -5.06 -13.17
CA TRP A 79 -0.35 -4.68 -11.77
C TRP A 79 -0.52 -3.18 -11.57
N LYS A 80 -1.11 -2.83 -10.44
CA LYS A 80 -1.14 -1.48 -9.88
C LYS A 80 -0.46 -1.48 -8.52
N TRP A 81 0.00 -0.31 -8.08
CA TRP A 81 0.63 -0.16 -6.77
C TRP A 81 0.06 1.01 -5.99
N TYR A 82 0.15 0.91 -4.67
CA TYR A 82 -0.25 1.94 -3.73
C TYR A 82 0.89 2.22 -2.76
N GLN A 83 0.94 3.44 -2.22
CA GLN A 83 1.86 3.73 -1.12
C GLN A 83 1.27 3.17 0.18
N ILE A 84 2.14 2.66 1.03
CA ILE A 84 1.76 2.11 2.33
C ILE A 84 2.62 2.73 3.42
N LYS A 85 2.02 3.00 4.58
CA LYS A 85 2.75 3.45 5.76
C LYS A 85 2.27 2.67 6.97
N GLY A 86 3.21 2.30 7.82
CA GLY A 86 2.92 1.51 9.01
C GLY A 86 4.08 1.61 9.98
N GLY A 87 3.79 1.46 11.25
CA GLY A 87 4.78 1.63 12.29
C GLY A 87 4.20 1.18 13.60
N ARG A 88 4.91 0.29 14.27
CA ARG A 88 4.56 -0.18 15.60
C ARG A 88 5.03 0.84 16.64
#